data_AF-A0A412XNF8-F1
#
_entry.id   AF-A0A412XNF8-F1
#
_cell.length_a   1.000
_cell.length_b   1.000
_cell.length_c   1.000
_cell.angle_alpha   90.00
_cell.angle_beta   90.00
_cell.angle_gamma   90.00
#
_symmetry.space_group_name_H-M   'P 1'
#
loop_
_entity.id
_entity.type
_entity.pdbx_description
1 polymer ?
#
loop_
_entity_poly.entity_id
_entity_poly.type
_entity_poly.pdbx_seq_one_letter_code
_entity_poly.pdbx_strand_id
1 'polypeptide(L)'
;MKVFLVPNYYKQEAVESGLMLELWLSRQGYEVAWAADQRSKIQSTPDIDGSDLVITLGGDGTLLRAARILNHREIPILGLSYGHLGFLTAASPEERDILQVVSDALSGELHVSRRATIAADIVSVREDGTKDVVRTFALNDMALTRGPLSDMVEFDITVSGHHIDRLRGDGVVVSTATGSTGYALSAGGPIVSPDYTGMVCVPIAPHTIQARAFLTSPSDVVEIFMSDDRPSVPAIAIDGQFITCDGTVESVAVRRGPGDVLLLDYGPESFYNSVSRVFYGVRHDR
;
A
#
# COMPACT_ATOMS: atom_id res chain seq x y z
N MET A 1 12.06 20.58 14.72
CA MET A 1 11.22 19.52 14.14
C MET A 1 11.11 19.79 12.65
N LYS A 2 11.33 18.78 11.82
CA LYS A 2 11.29 18.88 10.35
C LYS A 2 10.05 18.14 9.84
N VAL A 3 9.22 18.83 9.05
CA VAL A 3 7.99 18.30 8.44
C VAL A 3 8.22 18.08 6.95
N PHE A 4 7.84 16.91 6.46
CA PHE A 4 8.03 16.53 5.07
C PHE A 4 6.70 16.44 4.32
N LEU A 5 6.53 17.27 3.29
CA LEU A 5 5.31 17.36 2.52
C LEU A 5 5.36 16.48 1.27
N VAL A 6 4.34 15.66 1.07
CA VAL A 6 4.18 14.78 -0.10
C VAL A 6 2.89 15.15 -0.81
N PRO A 7 2.90 16.13 -1.73
CA PRO A 7 1.70 16.51 -2.46
C PRO A 7 1.44 15.57 -3.63
N ASN A 8 0.18 15.50 -4.04
CA ASN A 8 -0.20 15.05 -5.36
C ASN A 8 -0.07 16.20 -6.36
N TYR A 9 1.04 16.22 -7.11
CA TYR A 9 1.31 17.25 -8.12
C TYR A 9 0.33 17.28 -9.30
N TYR A 10 -0.51 16.26 -9.47
CA TYR A 10 -1.60 16.28 -10.47
C TYR A 10 -2.82 17.06 -10.00
N LYS A 11 -2.90 17.42 -8.71
CA LYS A 11 -4.02 18.18 -8.13
C LYS A 11 -3.54 19.55 -7.68
N GLN A 12 -4.03 20.59 -8.35
CA GLN A 12 -3.64 21.98 -8.06
C GLN A 12 -3.95 22.36 -6.61
N GLU A 13 -5.13 22.01 -6.11
CA GLU A 13 -5.56 22.27 -4.72
C GLU A 13 -4.62 21.66 -3.68
N ALA A 14 -4.07 20.47 -3.94
CA ALA A 14 -3.13 19.81 -3.04
C ALA A 14 -1.78 20.55 -2.98
N VAL A 15 -1.31 21.08 -4.10
CA VAL A 15 -0.08 21.87 -4.18
C VAL A 15 -0.25 23.24 -3.52
N GLU A 16 -1.36 23.93 -3.81
CA GLU A 16 -1.68 25.23 -3.20
C GLU A 16 -1.83 25.10 -1.69
N SER A 17 -2.51 24.06 -1.21
CA SER A 17 -2.64 23.82 0.21
C SER A 17 -1.32 23.46 0.87
N GLY A 18 -0.44 22.72 0.18
CA GLY A 18 0.92 22.47 0.65
C GLY A 18 1.74 23.77 0.82
N LEU A 19 1.62 24.71 -0.12
CA LEU A 19 2.31 26.02 -0.03
C LEU A 19 1.79 26.85 1.15
N MET A 20 0.47 26.86 1.35
CA MET A 20 -0.15 27.51 2.50
C MET A 20 0.32 26.88 3.82
N LEU A 21 0.44 25.55 3.85
CA LEU A 21 0.89 24.81 5.01
C LEU A 21 2.37 25.07 5.31
N GLU A 22 3.23 25.11 4.29
CA GLU A 22 4.63 25.48 4.43
C GLU A 22 4.81 26.86 5.06
N LEU A 23 4.05 27.87 4.59
CA LEU A 23 4.08 29.21 5.16
C LEU A 23 3.64 29.21 6.64
N TRP A 24 2.61 28.45 6.98
CA TRP A 24 2.09 28.34 8.34
C TRP A 24 3.05 27.62 9.28
N LEU A 25 3.67 26.53 8.83
CA LEU A 25 4.67 25.75 9.56
C LEU A 25 5.95 26.57 9.80
N SER A 26 6.45 27.25 8.75
CA SER A 26 7.67 28.05 8.82
C SER A 26 7.51 29.22 9.82
N ARG A 27 6.33 29.83 9.89
CA ARG A 27 6.02 30.89 10.87
C ARG A 27 6.07 30.41 12.33
N GLN A 28 5.89 29.11 12.56
CA GLN A 28 6.00 28.50 13.88
C GLN A 28 7.41 27.95 14.17
N GLY A 29 8.35 28.11 13.24
CA GLY A 29 9.73 27.67 13.40
C GLY A 29 9.98 26.20 13.03
N TYR A 30 9.05 25.56 12.31
CA TYR A 30 9.28 24.23 11.74
C TYR A 30 10.08 24.31 10.46
N GLU A 31 11.01 23.38 10.27
CA GLU A 31 11.68 23.19 8.98
C GLU A 31 10.74 22.40 8.06
N VAL A 32 10.59 22.83 6.81
CA VAL A 32 9.70 22.18 5.84
C VAL A 32 10.50 21.73 4.63
N ALA A 33 10.32 20.47 4.26
CA ALA A 33 10.89 19.88 3.05
C ALA A 33 9.79 19.26 2.20
N TRP A 34 10.02 19.17 0.89
CA TRP A 34 9.04 18.65 -0.07
C TRP A 34 9.58 17.43 -0.81
N ALA A 35 8.71 16.46 -1.03
CA ALA A 35 8.99 15.36 -1.93
C ALA A 35 9.11 15.86 -3.37
N ALA A 36 10.15 15.44 -4.08
CA ALA A 36 10.38 15.84 -5.46
C ALA A 36 9.17 15.59 -6.39
N ASP A 37 9.02 16.43 -7.40
CA ASP A 37 7.95 16.34 -8.39
C ASP A 37 8.29 15.29 -9.47
N GLN A 38 7.47 14.23 -9.57
CA GLN A 38 7.63 13.20 -10.61
C GLN A 38 7.38 13.75 -12.03
N ARG A 39 6.67 14.88 -12.19
CA ARG A 39 6.42 15.55 -13.47
C ARG A 39 7.67 16.25 -14.02
N SER A 40 8.59 16.66 -13.15
CA SER A 40 9.79 17.40 -13.53
C SER A 40 10.89 16.52 -14.14
N LYS A 41 10.77 15.18 -14.07
CA LYS A 41 11.85 14.21 -14.39
C LYS A 41 13.16 14.45 -13.62
N ILE A 42 13.14 15.34 -12.62
CA ILE A 42 14.28 15.57 -11.75
C ILE A 42 14.32 14.39 -10.78
N GLN A 43 15.28 13.50 -10.97
CA GLN A 43 15.65 12.49 -9.98
C GLN A 43 16.41 13.20 -8.84
N SER A 44 15.71 13.97 -8.00
CA SER A 44 16.25 14.27 -6.68
C SER A 44 15.74 13.20 -5.71
N THR A 45 16.67 12.55 -5.03
CA THR A 45 16.33 11.75 -3.86
C THR A 45 15.75 12.69 -2.81
N PRO A 46 14.49 12.50 -2.40
CA PRO A 46 13.92 13.38 -1.39
C PRO A 46 14.70 13.23 -0.09
N ASP A 47 15.20 14.34 0.44
CA ASP A 47 15.91 14.34 1.73
C ASP A 47 14.91 14.30 2.89
N ILE A 48 14.53 13.07 3.23
CA ILE A 48 13.65 12.73 4.35
C ILE A 48 14.41 12.61 5.68
N ASP A 49 15.75 12.69 5.65
CA ASP A 49 16.53 12.48 6.86
C ASP A 49 16.28 13.63 7.85
N GLY A 50 16.14 13.26 9.13
CA GLY A 50 15.78 14.18 10.20
C GLY A 50 14.32 14.63 10.23
N SER A 51 13.44 14.13 9.36
CA SER A 51 12.00 14.42 9.41
C SER A 51 11.32 13.70 10.56
N ASP A 52 10.45 14.43 11.26
CA ASP A 52 9.69 13.94 12.42
C ASP A 52 8.22 13.64 12.08
N LEU A 53 7.71 14.23 10.99
CA LEU A 53 6.33 14.06 10.51
C LEU A 53 6.30 14.14 8.99
N VAL A 54 5.56 13.22 8.36
CA VAL A 54 5.21 13.30 6.94
C VAL A 54 3.75 13.72 6.80
N ILE A 55 3.46 14.68 5.92
CA ILE A 55 2.10 15.07 5.58
C ILE A 55 1.86 14.82 4.10
N THR A 56 0.90 13.96 3.78
CA THR A 56 0.52 13.72 2.38
C THR A 56 -0.70 14.55 2.01
N LEU A 57 -0.63 15.27 0.89
CA LEU A 57 -1.74 16.06 0.36
C LEU A 57 -2.25 15.39 -0.92
N GLY A 58 -3.28 14.55 -0.81
CA GLY A 58 -3.81 13.76 -1.93
C GLY A 58 -4.60 12.55 -1.46
N GLY A 59 -4.82 11.56 -2.32
CA GLY A 59 -5.54 10.35 -1.94
C GLY A 59 -4.63 9.24 -1.37
N ASP A 60 -5.19 8.06 -1.21
CA ASP A 60 -4.46 6.87 -0.73
C ASP A 60 -3.21 6.56 -1.58
N GLY A 61 -3.25 6.78 -2.90
CA GLY A 61 -2.07 6.62 -3.77
C GLY A 61 -0.90 7.56 -3.43
N THR A 62 -1.17 8.77 -2.93
CA THR A 62 -0.14 9.68 -2.42
C THR A 62 0.45 9.18 -1.11
N LEU A 63 -0.37 8.56 -0.26
CA LEU A 63 0.08 7.95 0.97
C LEU A 63 0.96 6.72 0.72
N LEU A 64 0.59 5.85 -0.23
CA LEU A 64 1.43 4.73 -0.67
C LEU A 64 2.80 5.23 -1.20
N ARG A 65 2.82 6.38 -1.90
CA ARG A 65 4.07 7.02 -2.31
C ARG A 65 4.90 7.46 -1.11
N ALA A 66 4.29 8.08 -0.10
CA ALA A 66 4.99 8.47 1.12
C ALA A 66 5.56 7.26 1.87
N ALA A 67 4.80 6.18 2.02
CA ALA A 67 5.27 4.94 2.64
C ALA A 67 6.52 4.37 1.93
N ARG A 68 6.55 4.40 0.58
CA ARG A 68 7.73 4.02 -0.21
C ARG A 68 8.93 4.93 0.01
N ILE A 69 8.73 6.25 0.13
CA ILE A 69 9.81 7.21 0.43
C ILE A 69 10.40 6.92 1.82
N LEU A 70 9.55 6.60 2.80
CA LEU A 70 9.97 6.27 4.16
C LEU A 70 10.74 4.97 4.25
N ASN A 71 10.40 3.96 3.43
CA ASN A 71 11.11 2.68 3.35
C ASN A 71 11.39 2.06 4.74
N HIS A 72 10.31 1.78 5.50
CA HIS A 72 10.32 1.24 6.87
C HIS A 72 10.85 2.17 7.98
N ARG A 73 11.18 3.44 7.69
CA ARG A 73 11.37 4.44 8.75
C ARG A 73 10.04 4.65 9.48
N GLU A 74 10.03 4.45 10.80
CA GLU A 74 8.86 4.66 11.67
C GLU A 74 8.59 6.17 11.91
N ILE A 75 8.48 6.96 10.83
CA ILE A 75 8.06 8.37 10.88
C ILE A 75 6.54 8.42 10.66
N PRO A 76 5.76 9.06 11.55
CA PRO A 76 4.31 9.19 11.39
C PRO A 76 3.90 9.89 10.09
N ILE A 77 2.87 9.35 9.44
CA ILE A 77 2.25 9.93 8.25
C ILE A 77 0.86 10.47 8.60
N LEU A 78 0.63 11.76 8.37
CA LEU A 78 -0.68 12.37 8.35
C LEU A 78 -1.21 12.45 6.92
N GLY A 79 -2.28 11.73 6.62
CA GLY A 79 -2.92 11.74 5.31
C GLY A 79 -4.04 12.78 5.20
N LEU A 80 -3.92 13.75 4.31
CA LEU A 80 -4.96 14.75 4.01
C LEU A 80 -5.54 14.51 2.61
N SER A 81 -6.83 14.18 2.53
CA SER A 81 -7.53 13.90 1.27
C SER A 81 -7.99 15.15 0.54
N TYR A 82 -7.48 15.33 -0.67
CA TYR A 82 -7.94 16.35 -1.63
C TYR A 82 -8.75 15.66 -2.73
N GLY A 83 -9.93 15.15 -2.37
CA GLY A 83 -10.82 14.34 -3.21
C GLY A 83 -11.73 13.48 -2.33
N HIS A 84 -12.07 12.28 -2.77
CA HIS A 84 -12.81 11.33 -1.93
C HIS A 84 -11.96 10.88 -0.74
N LEU A 85 -12.53 10.92 0.47
CA LEU A 85 -11.85 10.43 1.67
C LEU A 85 -11.77 8.89 1.62
N GLY A 86 -10.54 8.39 1.54
CA GLY A 86 -10.23 6.97 1.43
C GLY A 86 -10.14 6.27 2.78
N PHE A 87 -9.36 5.18 2.83
CA PHE A 87 -9.15 4.40 4.06
C PHE A 87 -7.89 4.80 4.82
N LEU A 88 -6.95 5.49 4.16
CA LEU A 88 -5.64 5.81 4.74
C LEU A 88 -5.51 7.28 5.16
N THR A 89 -6.46 8.12 4.77
CA THR A 89 -6.43 9.57 5.01
C THR A 89 -7.29 9.93 6.22
N ALA A 90 -6.76 10.82 7.06
CA ALA A 90 -7.34 11.20 8.35
C ALA A 90 -8.42 12.28 8.24
N ALA A 91 -8.28 13.19 7.28
CA ALA A 91 -9.19 14.32 7.09
C ALA A 91 -9.20 14.79 5.63
N SER A 92 -10.25 15.52 5.25
CA SER A 92 -10.32 16.30 4.02
C SER A 92 -10.63 17.77 4.35
N PRO A 93 -10.25 18.73 3.47
CA PRO A 93 -10.59 20.14 3.66
C PRO A 93 -12.11 20.41 3.69
N GLU A 94 -12.92 19.51 3.13
CA GLU A 94 -14.38 19.60 3.14
C GLU A 94 -14.98 19.20 4.49
N GLU A 95 -14.34 18.29 5.22
CA GLU A 95 -14.85 17.76 6.48
C GLU A 95 -14.27 18.48 7.71
N ARG A 96 -13.04 18.99 7.63
CA ARG A 96 -12.32 19.58 8.79
C ARG A 96 -11.37 20.70 8.39
N ASP A 97 -11.08 21.57 9.35
CA ASP A 97 -10.00 22.54 9.23
C ASP A 97 -8.64 21.83 9.24
N ILE A 98 -7.97 21.87 8.09
CA ILE A 98 -6.66 21.25 7.89
C ILE A 98 -5.60 21.79 8.86
N LEU A 99 -5.61 23.09 9.16
CA LEU A 99 -4.61 23.66 10.06
C LEU A 99 -4.78 23.14 11.48
N GLN A 100 -6.03 22.92 11.92
CA GLN A 100 -6.30 22.29 13.21
C GLN A 100 -5.82 20.84 13.22
N VAL A 101 -6.11 20.06 12.18
CA VAL A 101 -5.66 18.66 12.08
C VAL A 101 -4.13 18.55 12.13
N VAL A 102 -3.42 19.44 11.42
CA VAL A 102 -1.96 19.48 11.47
C VAL A 102 -1.46 19.93 12.84
N SER A 103 -2.13 20.89 13.49
CA SER A 103 -1.80 21.28 14.86
C SER A 103 -1.93 20.12 15.84
N ASP A 104 -3.03 19.36 15.77
CA ASP A 104 -3.26 18.17 16.62
C ASP A 104 -2.16 17.12 16.41
N ALA A 105 -1.74 16.93 15.15
CA ALA A 105 -0.65 16.01 14.82
C ALA A 105 0.70 16.44 15.43
N LEU A 106 1.02 17.73 15.33
CA LEU A 106 2.27 18.30 15.86
C LEU A 106 2.32 18.29 17.39
N SER A 107 1.16 18.40 18.05
CA SER A 107 1.07 18.30 19.51
C SER A 107 1.01 16.86 20.03
N GLY A 108 0.93 15.85 19.14
CA GLY A 108 0.84 14.45 19.53
C GLY A 108 -0.53 14.01 20.05
N GLU A 109 -1.58 14.75 19.70
CA GLU A 109 -2.97 14.48 20.15
C GLU A 109 -3.70 13.47 19.23
N LEU A 110 -3.09 13.10 18.12
CA LEU A 110 -3.61 12.07 17.22
C LEU A 110 -3.19 10.67 17.63
N HIS A 111 -4.06 9.71 17.35
CA HIS A 111 -3.78 8.30 17.55
C HIS A 111 -2.79 7.80 16.48
N VAL A 112 -1.81 7.00 16.91
CA VAL A 112 -0.82 6.37 16.02
C VAL A 112 -1.26 4.95 15.71
N SER A 113 -1.76 4.73 14.50
CA SER A 113 -2.13 3.41 13.99
C SER A 113 -0.95 2.75 13.27
N ARG A 114 -0.49 1.61 13.79
CA ARG A 114 0.57 0.79 13.16
C ARG A 114 -0.03 -0.08 12.06
N ARG A 115 0.48 0.07 10.84
CA ARG A 115 0.03 -0.69 9.67
C ARG A 115 1.13 -1.65 9.22
N ALA A 116 0.87 -2.95 9.35
CA ALA A 116 1.78 -3.97 8.86
C ALA A 116 1.98 -3.82 7.34
N THR A 117 3.21 -4.08 6.90
CA THR A 117 3.57 -4.17 5.48
C THR A 117 3.78 -5.64 5.09
N ILE A 118 3.85 -5.91 3.79
CA ILE A 118 4.38 -7.16 3.25
C ILE A 118 5.71 -6.91 2.55
N ALA A 119 6.62 -7.88 2.62
CA ALA A 119 7.80 -7.97 1.76
C ALA A 119 7.56 -9.06 0.72
N ALA A 120 7.99 -8.81 -0.51
CA ALA A 120 7.90 -9.74 -1.63
C ALA A 120 9.29 -9.94 -2.25
N ASP A 121 9.69 -11.20 -2.40
CA ASP A 121 10.84 -11.60 -3.20
C ASP A 121 10.32 -12.24 -4.49
N ILE A 122 10.63 -11.64 -5.63
CA ILE A 122 10.25 -12.14 -6.96
C ILE A 122 11.49 -12.76 -7.58
N VAL A 123 11.45 -14.06 -7.84
CA VAL A 123 12.55 -14.80 -8.46
C VAL A 123 12.26 -14.97 -9.94
N SER A 124 13.15 -14.49 -10.80
CA SER A 124 13.11 -14.70 -12.24
C SER A 124 14.37 -15.37 -12.75
N VAL A 125 14.26 -16.08 -13.87
CA VAL A 125 15.37 -16.79 -14.52
C VAL A 125 15.55 -16.25 -15.92
N ARG A 126 16.76 -15.79 -16.23
CA ARG A 126 17.15 -15.31 -17.57
C ARG A 126 17.39 -16.48 -18.53
N GLU A 127 17.47 -16.19 -19.82
CA GLU A 127 17.72 -17.21 -20.86
C GLU A 127 19.04 -17.97 -20.66
N ASP A 128 20.04 -17.35 -20.02
CA ASP A 128 21.33 -17.97 -19.68
C ASP A 128 21.29 -18.82 -18.39
N GLY A 129 20.12 -18.95 -17.77
CA GLY A 129 19.91 -19.68 -16.51
C GLY A 129 20.26 -18.88 -15.26
N THR A 130 20.69 -17.63 -15.38
CA THR A 130 20.98 -16.77 -14.23
C THR A 130 19.68 -16.44 -13.49
N LYS A 131 19.67 -16.67 -12.16
CA LYS A 131 18.57 -16.26 -11.29
C LYS A 131 18.75 -14.82 -10.84
N ASP A 132 17.70 -14.02 -10.99
CA ASP A 132 17.59 -12.68 -10.44
C ASP A 132 16.51 -12.64 -9.35
N VAL A 133 16.70 -11.76 -8.36
CA VAL A 133 15.76 -11.62 -7.25
C VAL A 133 15.45 -10.14 -7.03
N VAL A 134 14.23 -9.75 -7.39
CA VAL A 134 13.70 -8.42 -7.09
C VAL A 134 13.07 -8.44 -5.70
N ARG A 135 13.64 -7.66 -4.78
CA ARG A 135 13.10 -7.48 -3.43
C ARG A 135 12.33 -6.17 -3.34
N THR A 136 11.11 -6.24 -2.85
CA THR A 136 10.21 -5.09 -2.75
C THR A 136 9.28 -5.24 -1.56
N PHE A 137 8.52 -4.19 -1.24
CA PHE A 137 7.54 -4.22 -0.17
C PHE A 137 6.27 -3.45 -0.58
N ALA A 138 5.17 -3.79 0.06
CA ALA A 138 3.87 -3.16 -0.15
C ALA A 138 3.22 -2.82 1.19
N LEU A 139 2.48 -1.70 1.23
CA LEU A 139 1.57 -1.40 2.34
C LEU A 139 0.22 -2.10 2.15
N ASN A 140 -0.26 -2.21 0.91
CA ASN A 140 -1.54 -2.83 0.59
C ASN A 140 -1.36 -4.28 0.14
N ASP A 141 -0.75 -4.49 -1.03
CA ASP A 141 -0.79 -5.80 -1.68
C ASP A 141 0.29 -6.04 -2.73
N MET A 142 0.56 -7.33 -2.94
CA MET A 142 1.21 -7.89 -4.11
C MET A 142 0.12 -8.61 -4.91
N ALA A 143 -0.03 -8.24 -6.17
CA ALA A 143 -0.91 -8.91 -7.10
C ALA A 143 -0.08 -9.58 -8.21
N LEU A 144 -0.24 -10.89 -8.36
CA LEU A 144 0.23 -11.63 -9.51
C LEU A 144 -0.98 -11.88 -10.40
N THR A 145 -1.00 -11.28 -11.59
CA THR A 145 -2.08 -11.43 -12.56
C THR A 145 -1.56 -11.99 -13.87
N ARG A 146 -2.45 -12.41 -14.75
CA ARG A 146 -2.10 -12.64 -16.15
C ARG A 146 -1.59 -11.35 -16.80
N GLY A 147 -0.57 -11.47 -17.64
CA GLY A 147 0.07 -10.35 -18.33
C GLY A 147 -0.78 -9.77 -19.46
N PRO A 148 -0.41 -8.58 -19.98
CA PRO A 148 -1.08 -7.99 -21.13
C PRO A 148 -0.89 -8.92 -22.32
N LEU A 149 -1.99 -9.49 -22.82
CA LEU A 149 -2.01 -10.47 -23.92
C LEU A 149 -1.61 -11.91 -23.55
N SER A 150 -1.47 -12.26 -22.26
CA SER A 150 -1.31 -13.65 -21.84
C SER A 150 -2.66 -14.32 -21.58
N ASP A 151 -2.69 -15.64 -21.81
CA ASP A 151 -3.72 -16.53 -21.26
C ASP A 151 -3.68 -16.52 -19.72
N MET A 152 -4.64 -17.21 -19.12
CA MET A 152 -4.68 -17.47 -17.67
C MET A 152 -3.32 -17.96 -17.16
N VAL A 153 -2.96 -17.51 -15.96
CA VAL A 153 -1.80 -18.03 -15.24
C VAL A 153 -2.19 -19.34 -14.56
N GLU A 154 -1.23 -20.26 -14.49
CA GLU A 154 -1.30 -21.48 -13.69
C GLU A 154 -0.13 -21.49 -12.72
N PHE A 155 -0.42 -21.71 -11.44
CA PHE A 155 0.56 -21.62 -10.37
C PHE A 155 0.18 -22.48 -9.18
N ASP A 156 1.17 -22.95 -8.44
CA ASP A 156 1.01 -23.62 -7.15
C ASP A 156 1.09 -22.58 -6.03
N ILE A 157 0.15 -22.62 -5.07
CA ILE A 157 0.24 -21.84 -3.83
C ILE A 157 0.68 -22.76 -2.69
N THR A 158 1.72 -22.35 -1.97
CA THR A 158 2.09 -22.95 -0.68
C THR A 158 2.11 -21.91 0.43
N VAL A 159 1.89 -22.36 1.66
CA VAL A 159 2.00 -21.53 2.86
C VAL A 159 2.95 -22.22 3.82
N SER A 160 4.10 -21.59 4.08
CA SER A 160 5.13 -22.10 4.98
C SER A 160 5.48 -23.57 4.65
N GLY A 161 5.69 -23.86 3.35
CA GLY A 161 5.99 -25.21 2.85
C GLY A 161 4.81 -26.19 2.75
N HIS A 162 3.59 -25.80 3.16
CA HIS A 162 2.40 -26.63 3.01
C HIS A 162 1.70 -26.31 1.69
N HIS A 163 1.57 -27.29 0.80
CA HIS A 163 0.85 -27.12 -0.44
C HIS A 163 -0.65 -26.90 -0.17
N ILE A 164 -1.19 -25.82 -0.74
CA ILE A 164 -2.62 -25.47 -0.61
C ILE A 164 -3.38 -25.99 -1.83
N ASP A 165 -3.02 -25.51 -3.01
CA ASP A 165 -3.67 -25.92 -4.27
C ASP A 165 -2.82 -25.50 -5.48
N ARG A 166 -3.11 -26.11 -6.63
CA ARG A 166 -2.71 -25.64 -7.96
C ARG A 166 -3.87 -24.88 -8.59
N LEU A 167 -3.71 -23.58 -8.76
CA LEU A 167 -4.76 -22.72 -9.29
C LEU A 167 -4.49 -22.32 -10.73
N ARG A 168 -5.60 -22.15 -11.47
CA ARG A 168 -5.61 -21.56 -12.80
C ARG A 168 -6.68 -20.47 -12.85
N GLY A 169 -6.34 -19.30 -13.35
CA GLY A 169 -7.26 -18.17 -13.42
C GLY A 169 -6.57 -16.87 -13.83
N ASP A 170 -7.16 -15.75 -13.43
CA ASP A 170 -6.59 -14.43 -13.71
C ASP A 170 -5.41 -14.08 -12.79
N GLY A 171 -5.26 -14.75 -11.64
CA GLY A 171 -4.15 -14.50 -10.72
C GLY A 171 -4.43 -14.77 -9.25
N VAL A 172 -3.65 -14.13 -8.38
CA VAL A 172 -3.81 -14.10 -6.92
C VAL A 172 -3.34 -12.75 -6.36
N VAL A 173 -4.03 -12.25 -5.33
CA VAL A 173 -3.61 -11.11 -4.51
C VAL A 173 -3.18 -11.63 -3.15
N VAL A 174 -2.00 -11.20 -2.68
CA VAL A 174 -1.56 -11.36 -1.29
C VAL A 174 -1.51 -9.97 -0.67
N SER A 175 -2.35 -9.73 0.33
CA SER A 175 -2.63 -8.40 0.86
C SER A 175 -2.44 -8.32 2.37
N THR A 176 -2.11 -7.14 2.88
CA THR A 176 -2.19 -6.79 4.31
C THR A 176 -3.64 -6.56 4.74
N ALA A 177 -3.88 -6.37 6.04
CA ALA A 177 -5.18 -5.85 6.50
C ALA A 177 -5.53 -4.50 5.86
N THR A 178 -4.54 -3.62 5.70
CA THR A 178 -4.69 -2.30 5.09
C THR A 178 -5.13 -2.41 3.63
N GLY A 179 -4.54 -3.32 2.86
CA GLY A 179 -4.91 -3.57 1.46
C GLY A 179 -6.20 -4.37 1.28
N SER A 180 -6.77 -4.93 2.36
CA SER A 180 -8.01 -5.73 2.29
C SER A 180 -9.18 -4.95 1.71
N THR A 181 -9.19 -3.62 1.80
CA THR A 181 -10.21 -2.71 1.23
C THR A 181 -9.87 -2.23 -0.19
N GLY A 182 -8.72 -2.65 -0.74
CA GLY A 182 -8.24 -2.31 -2.07
C GLY A 182 -8.55 -3.40 -3.10
N TYR A 183 -7.51 -3.91 -3.78
CA TYR A 183 -7.69 -4.90 -4.84
C TYR A 183 -8.21 -6.24 -4.29
N ALA A 184 -7.77 -6.63 -3.09
CA ALA A 184 -8.26 -7.82 -2.41
C ALA A 184 -9.79 -7.83 -2.24
N LEU A 185 -10.41 -6.70 -1.87
CA LEU A 185 -11.88 -6.60 -1.78
C LEU A 185 -12.55 -6.79 -3.13
N SER A 186 -11.98 -6.18 -4.18
CA SER A 186 -12.51 -6.25 -5.54
C SER A 186 -12.43 -7.67 -6.12
N ALA A 187 -11.43 -8.45 -5.68
CA ALA A 187 -11.29 -9.86 -6.00
C ALA A 187 -12.18 -10.79 -5.14
N GLY A 188 -13.00 -10.25 -4.23
CA GLY A 188 -13.91 -11.00 -3.38
C GLY A 188 -13.35 -11.41 -2.01
N GLY A 189 -12.23 -10.81 -1.59
CA GLY A 189 -11.66 -10.98 -0.25
C GLY A 189 -12.48 -10.28 0.83
N PRO A 190 -12.28 -10.63 2.12
CA PRO A 190 -12.96 -10.00 3.23
C PRO A 190 -12.36 -8.62 3.55
N ILE A 191 -13.17 -7.75 4.17
CA ILE A 191 -12.68 -6.55 4.85
C ILE A 191 -12.04 -6.99 6.17
N VAL A 192 -10.79 -6.58 6.42
CA VAL A 192 -10.02 -6.99 7.59
C VAL A 192 -9.61 -5.77 8.42
N SER A 193 -9.78 -5.87 9.75
CA SER A 193 -9.40 -4.80 10.68
C SER A 193 -7.89 -4.55 10.64
N PRO A 194 -7.42 -3.29 10.68
CA PRO A 194 -6.00 -2.95 10.57
C PRO A 194 -5.06 -3.59 11.59
N ASP A 195 -5.57 -3.99 12.76
CA ASP A 195 -4.76 -4.61 13.83
C ASP A 195 -4.33 -6.04 13.49
N TYR A 196 -4.95 -6.66 12.48
CA TYR A 196 -4.52 -7.95 11.99
C TYR A 196 -3.22 -7.81 11.17
N THR A 197 -2.19 -8.53 11.60
CA THR A 197 -0.82 -8.44 11.04
C THR A 197 -0.41 -9.63 10.18
N GLY A 198 -1.33 -10.57 9.94
CA GLY A 198 -1.16 -11.63 8.95
C GLY A 198 -1.47 -11.14 7.53
N MET A 199 -1.46 -12.07 6.58
CA MET A 199 -1.78 -11.78 5.18
C MET A 199 -3.18 -12.29 4.82
N VAL A 200 -3.74 -11.73 3.76
CA VAL A 200 -4.99 -12.14 3.13
C VAL A 200 -4.65 -12.61 1.71
N CYS A 201 -4.88 -13.88 1.41
CA CYS A 201 -4.65 -14.47 0.10
C CYS A 201 -5.98 -14.61 -0.64
N VAL A 202 -6.12 -13.98 -1.79
CA VAL A 202 -7.36 -13.93 -2.58
C VAL A 202 -7.08 -14.36 -4.01
N PRO A 203 -7.50 -15.56 -4.43
CA PRO A 203 -7.46 -15.96 -5.83
C PRO A 203 -8.32 -15.03 -6.71
N ILE A 204 -7.85 -14.68 -7.91
CA ILE A 204 -8.56 -13.83 -8.85
C ILE A 204 -9.17 -14.70 -9.95
N ALA A 205 -10.51 -14.67 -10.06
CA ALA A 205 -11.30 -15.42 -11.03
C ALA A 205 -10.78 -16.88 -11.26
N PRO A 206 -10.66 -17.69 -10.19
CA PRO A 206 -10.14 -19.05 -10.32
C PRO A 206 -11.12 -19.93 -11.11
N HIS A 207 -10.60 -20.80 -11.97
CA HIS A 207 -11.37 -21.76 -12.76
C HIS A 207 -11.84 -22.99 -11.96
N THR A 208 -11.57 -23.02 -10.65
CA THR A 208 -12.11 -24.00 -9.70
C THR A 208 -13.12 -23.33 -8.78
N ILE A 209 -14.29 -23.96 -8.60
CA ILE A 209 -15.36 -23.46 -7.73
C ILE A 209 -14.96 -23.57 -6.25
N GLN A 210 -13.93 -24.36 -5.91
CA GLN A 210 -13.51 -24.63 -4.54
C GLN A 210 -12.51 -23.60 -3.99
N ALA A 211 -11.86 -22.80 -4.84
CA ALA A 211 -10.90 -21.79 -4.40
C ALA A 211 -11.59 -20.75 -3.50
N ARG A 212 -11.00 -20.50 -2.33
CA ARG A 212 -11.49 -19.52 -1.34
C ARG A 212 -10.35 -18.60 -0.94
N ALA A 213 -10.70 -17.36 -0.58
CA ALA A 213 -9.78 -16.50 0.12
C ALA A 213 -9.49 -17.06 1.51
N PHE A 214 -8.26 -16.90 1.98
CA PHE A 214 -7.85 -17.33 3.31
C PHE A 214 -6.88 -16.34 3.96
N LEU A 215 -6.73 -16.46 5.27
CA LEU A 215 -5.92 -15.59 6.12
C LEU A 215 -4.78 -16.42 6.74
N THR A 216 -3.59 -15.83 6.84
CA THR A 216 -2.39 -16.51 7.37
C THR A 216 -1.99 -16.04 8.78
N SER A 217 -1.13 -16.78 9.47
CA SER A 217 -0.42 -16.24 10.62
C SER A 217 0.53 -15.10 10.18
N PRO A 218 0.87 -14.12 11.06
CA PRO A 218 1.91 -13.12 10.78
C PRO A 218 3.30 -13.71 10.50
N SER A 219 3.56 -14.94 10.94
CA SER A 219 4.82 -15.66 10.73
C SER A 219 4.88 -16.44 9.42
N ASP A 220 3.75 -16.57 8.71
CA ASP A 220 3.68 -17.40 7.52
C ASP A 220 4.33 -16.72 6.31
N VAL A 221 4.79 -17.57 5.38
CA VAL A 221 5.26 -17.16 4.07
C VAL A 221 4.33 -17.77 3.03
N VAL A 222 3.76 -16.93 2.17
CA VAL A 222 2.94 -17.35 1.03
C VAL A 222 3.86 -17.43 -0.16
N GLU A 223 3.97 -18.60 -0.77
CA GLU A 223 4.85 -18.84 -1.90
C GLU A 223 4.00 -19.24 -3.11
N ILE A 224 4.29 -18.62 -4.24
CA ILE A 224 3.59 -18.81 -5.51
C ILE A 224 4.63 -19.30 -6.50
N PHE A 225 4.45 -20.50 -7.04
CA PHE A 225 5.35 -21.09 -8.03
C PHE A 225 4.65 -21.15 -9.38
N MET A 226 5.26 -20.57 -10.41
CA MET A 226 4.70 -20.58 -11.76
C MET A 226 4.79 -21.99 -12.36
N SER A 227 3.77 -22.40 -13.11
CA SER A 227 3.72 -23.72 -13.76
C SER A 227 4.69 -23.81 -14.94
N ASP A 228 5.61 -24.78 -14.91
CA ASP A 228 6.45 -25.14 -16.06
C ASP A 228 5.65 -25.87 -17.17
N ASP A 229 4.56 -26.55 -16.78
CA ASP A 229 3.70 -27.31 -17.70
C ASP A 229 2.90 -26.38 -18.63
N ARG A 230 2.58 -25.18 -18.14
CA ARG A 230 1.84 -24.14 -18.86
C ARG A 230 2.51 -22.78 -18.68
N PRO A 231 3.61 -22.53 -19.41
CA PRO A 231 4.33 -21.27 -19.31
C PRO A 231 3.42 -20.09 -19.63
N SER A 232 3.39 -19.11 -18.72
CA SER A 232 2.66 -17.85 -18.89
C SER A 232 3.52 -16.70 -18.40
N VAL A 233 3.29 -15.51 -18.94
CA VAL A 233 3.99 -14.29 -18.51
C VAL A 233 3.09 -13.55 -17.54
N PRO A 234 3.34 -13.63 -16.21
CA PRO A 234 2.54 -12.90 -15.25
C PRO A 234 2.89 -11.41 -15.30
N ALA A 235 1.92 -10.57 -14.97
CA ALA A 235 2.16 -9.21 -14.54
C ALA A 235 2.13 -9.17 -13.00
N ILE A 236 3.18 -8.65 -12.38
CA ILE A 236 3.27 -8.48 -10.93
C ILE A 236 3.13 -7.00 -10.62
N ALA A 237 2.22 -6.66 -9.72
CA ALA A 237 2.02 -5.31 -9.21
C ALA A 237 2.23 -5.27 -7.69
N ILE A 238 2.89 -4.23 -7.21
CA ILE A 238 3.13 -3.95 -5.79
C ILE A 238 2.51 -2.60 -5.49
N ASP A 239 1.50 -2.54 -4.61
CA ASP A 239 0.71 -1.33 -4.34
C ASP A 239 0.20 -0.66 -5.63
N GLY A 240 -0.21 -1.48 -6.62
CA GLY A 240 -0.68 -1.04 -7.93
C GLY A 240 0.41 -0.58 -8.91
N GLN A 241 1.70 -0.69 -8.58
CA GLN A 241 2.82 -0.40 -9.48
C GLN A 241 3.39 -1.68 -10.09
N PHE A 242 3.41 -1.77 -11.42
CA PHE A 242 3.96 -2.93 -12.12
C PHE A 242 5.48 -3.05 -11.93
N ILE A 243 5.93 -4.25 -11.61
CA ILE A 243 7.34 -4.61 -11.48
C ILE A 243 7.81 -5.27 -12.76
N THR A 244 8.88 -4.75 -13.34
CA THR A 244 9.58 -5.38 -14.45
C THR A 244 10.63 -6.34 -13.89
N CYS A 245 10.62 -7.57 -14.38
CA CYS A 245 11.63 -8.58 -14.03
C CYS A 245 12.46 -8.90 -15.28
N ASP A 246 13.74 -9.18 -15.08
CA ASP A 246 14.60 -9.68 -16.15
C ASP A 246 14.43 -11.21 -16.24
N GLY A 247 13.87 -11.68 -17.36
CA GLY A 247 13.62 -13.11 -17.60
C GLY A 247 12.23 -13.59 -17.17
N THR A 248 12.07 -14.91 -17.08
CA THR A 248 10.80 -15.57 -16.76
C THR A 248 10.64 -15.69 -15.26
N VAL A 249 9.51 -15.23 -14.71
CA VAL A 249 9.20 -15.39 -13.28
C VAL A 249 9.04 -16.87 -12.95
N GLU A 250 9.84 -17.36 -12.00
CA GLU A 250 9.80 -18.73 -11.47
C GLU A 250 8.91 -18.79 -10.23
N SER A 251 9.09 -17.84 -9.31
CA SER A 251 8.33 -17.82 -8.05
C SER A 251 8.24 -16.44 -7.41
N VAL A 252 7.25 -16.28 -6.53
CA VAL A 252 7.08 -15.10 -5.67
C VAL A 252 6.86 -15.58 -4.24
N ALA A 253 7.68 -15.08 -3.31
CA ALA A 253 7.51 -15.34 -1.88
C ALA A 253 7.08 -14.04 -1.18
N VAL A 254 5.95 -14.07 -0.47
CA VAL A 254 5.38 -12.94 0.26
C VAL A 254 5.30 -13.27 1.74
N ARG A 255 5.72 -12.32 2.58
CA ARG A 255 5.73 -12.45 4.04
C ARG A 255 5.49 -11.10 4.70
N ARG A 256 5.22 -11.09 6.01
CA ARG A 256 5.18 -9.84 6.78
C ARG A 256 6.49 -9.07 6.59
N GLY A 257 6.37 -7.78 6.29
CA GLY A 257 7.50 -6.88 6.09
C GLY A 257 8.25 -6.59 7.40
N PRO A 258 9.51 -6.11 7.31
CA PRO A 258 10.38 -5.91 8.47
C PRO A 258 9.98 -4.73 9.36
N GLY A 259 9.11 -3.84 8.89
CA GLY A 259 8.68 -2.65 9.63
C GLY A 259 7.26 -2.23 9.26
N ASP A 260 6.59 -1.63 10.24
CA ASP A 260 5.24 -1.10 10.08
C ASP A 260 5.29 0.35 9.57
N VAL A 261 4.22 0.79 8.92
CA VAL A 261 3.98 2.20 8.60
C VAL A 261 3.14 2.81 9.71
N LEU A 262 3.54 3.99 10.20
CA LEU A 262 2.80 4.72 11.22
C LEU A 262 1.83 5.71 10.57
N LEU A 263 0.53 5.50 10.75
CA LEU A 263 -0.51 6.42 10.27
C LEU A 263 -1.11 7.19 11.45
N LEU A 264 -1.29 8.49 11.28
CA LEU A 264 -2.03 9.32 12.23
C LEU A 264 -3.51 9.34 11.88
N ASP A 265 -4.36 9.03 12.85
CA ASP A 265 -5.82 9.12 12.75
C ASP A 265 -6.44 9.62 14.06
N TYR A 266 -7.77 9.73 14.11
CA TYR A 266 -8.50 10.23 15.28
C TYR A 266 -8.96 9.13 16.26
N GLY A 267 -8.56 7.87 16.03
CA GLY A 267 -8.93 6.75 16.88
C GLY A 267 -9.25 5.47 16.12
N PRO A 268 -9.26 4.32 16.80
CA PRO A 268 -9.49 2.99 16.20
C PRO A 268 -10.85 2.86 15.50
N GLU A 269 -11.85 3.62 15.94
CA GLU A 269 -13.17 3.68 15.29
C GLU A 269 -13.12 4.27 13.88
N SER A 270 -12.06 5.01 13.54
CA SER A 270 -11.90 5.65 12.23
C SER A 270 -11.98 4.64 11.08
N PHE A 271 -11.46 3.43 11.28
CA PHE A 271 -11.59 2.34 10.30
C PHE A 271 -13.05 1.94 10.06
N TYR A 272 -13.79 1.65 11.13
CA TYR A 272 -15.19 1.23 11.02
C TYR A 272 -16.10 2.34 10.47
N ASN A 273 -15.83 3.60 10.84
CA ASN A 273 -16.51 4.75 10.26
C ASN A 273 -16.27 4.84 8.74
N SER A 274 -15.03 4.62 8.29
CA SER A 274 -14.71 4.55 6.86
C SER A 274 -15.39 3.38 6.16
N VAL A 275 -15.40 2.17 6.76
CA VAL A 275 -16.15 1.01 6.23
C VAL A 275 -17.64 1.35 6.08
N SER A 276 -18.24 1.88 7.14
CA SER A 276 -19.65 2.27 7.20
C SER A 276 -20.02 3.30 6.13
N ARG A 277 -19.16 4.32 5.95
CA ARG A 277 -19.37 5.38 4.96
C ARG A 277 -19.20 4.88 3.53
N VAL A 278 -18.11 4.15 3.26
CA VAL A 278 -17.70 3.80 1.88
C VAL A 278 -18.47 2.60 1.34
N PHE A 279 -18.66 1.55 2.14
CA PHE A 279 -19.24 0.28 1.67
C PHE A 279 -20.70 0.09 2.08
N TYR A 280 -21.17 0.81 3.10
CA TYR A 280 -22.54 0.69 3.60
C TYR A 280 -23.36 1.99 3.46
N GLY A 281 -22.76 3.08 2.98
CA GLY A 281 -23.45 4.34 2.69
C GLY A 281 -24.00 5.09 3.91
N VAL A 282 -23.61 4.71 5.12
CA VAL A 282 -24.08 5.36 6.35
C VAL A 282 -23.15 6.53 6.68
N ARG A 283 -23.68 7.76 6.60
CA ARG A 283 -22.99 8.96 7.07
C ARG A 283 -23.31 9.17 8.55
N HIS A 284 -22.28 9.17 9.39
CA HIS A 284 -22.42 9.62 10.77
C HIS A 284 -22.36 11.14 10.75
N ASP A 285 -23.51 11.78 10.59
CA ASP A 285 -23.61 13.23 10.80
C ASP A 285 -23.24 13.49 12.28
N ARG A 286 -22.14 14.22 12.50
CA ARG A 286 -21.84 14.85 13.80
C ARG A 286 -22.25 16.30 13.73
#